data_AF-A0A3N5V1R3-F1
#
_entry.id   AF-A0A3N5V1R3-F1
#
_cell.length_a   1.000
_cell.length_b   1.000
_cell.length_c   1.000
_cell.angle_alpha   90.00
_cell.angle_beta   90.00
_cell.angle_gamma   90.00
#
_symmetry.space_group_name_H-M   'P 1'
#
loop_
_entity.id
_entity.type
_entity.pdbx_description
1 polymer ?
#
loop_
_entity_poly.entity_id
_entity_poly.type
_entity_poly.pdbx_seq_one_letter_code
_entity_poly.pdbx_strand_id
1 'polypeptide(L)'
;MSKKRSVNRRNFLKQAAVTGAAAALVPASGRAATLSQAAAPPTRAVAPIPPREVDPPRRVEVETIDRPGGDFMVDVLKTLNFDYIASNPGSSFRGIHESIINYGNNQSPEFLTCCHEESSVAMAPGYFKAEGKPMAVLCHGTVGI
;
A
#
# COMPACT_ATOMS: atom_id res chain seq x y z
N MET A 1 27.28 17.30 11.32
CA MET A 1 26.76 16.39 10.27
C MET A 1 25.64 15.55 10.87
N SER A 2 24.38 15.88 10.58
CA SER A 2 23.22 15.13 11.12
C SER A 2 23.01 13.87 10.29
N LYS A 3 23.26 12.71 10.89
CA LYS A 3 23.03 11.40 10.26
C LYS A 3 21.52 11.18 10.25
N LYS A 4 20.85 11.42 9.12
CA LYS A 4 19.42 11.07 8.94
C LYS A 4 19.29 9.58 9.29
N ARG A 5 18.67 9.25 10.43
CA ARG A 5 18.23 7.88 10.75
C ARG A 5 17.19 7.52 9.70
N SER A 6 17.55 6.75 8.67
CA SER A 6 16.54 6.14 7.83
C SER A 6 15.84 5.08 8.68
N VAL A 7 14.54 5.27 8.88
CA VAL A 7 13.71 4.27 9.56
C VAL A 7 13.28 3.28 8.49
N ASN A 8 13.62 2.00 8.66
CA ASN A 8 13.17 0.95 7.74
C ASN A 8 11.63 0.86 7.79
N ARG A 9 10.96 0.99 6.64
CA ARG A 9 9.49 0.98 6.51
C ARG A 9 8.84 -0.23 7.17
N ARG A 10 9.44 -1.42 7.06
CA ARG A 10 8.90 -2.66 7.67
C ARG A 10 8.90 -2.54 9.19
N ASN A 11 10.00 -2.05 9.77
CA ASN A 11 10.10 -1.81 11.21
C ASN A 11 9.15 -0.71 11.68
N PHE A 12 8.96 0.34 10.86
CA PHE A 12 8.00 1.39 11.14
C PHE A 12 6.56 0.87 11.17
N LEU A 13 6.14 0.09 10.17
CA LEU A 13 4.79 -0.48 10.09
C LEU A 13 4.52 -1.47 11.22
N LYS A 14 5.50 -2.29 11.59
CA LYS A 14 5.42 -3.14 12.80
C LYS A 14 5.18 -2.33 14.06
N GLN A 15 5.92 -1.23 14.26
CA GLN A 15 5.73 -0.36 15.42
C GLN A 15 4.38 0.36 15.42
N ALA A 16 3.94 0.89 14.27
CA ALA A 16 2.67 1.59 14.13
C ALA A 16 1.45 0.69 14.43
N ALA A 17 1.52 -0.59 14.04
CA ALA A 17 0.47 -1.56 14.35
C ALA A 17 0.33 -1.79 15.88
N VAL A 18 1.44 -1.75 16.62
CA VAL A 18 1.44 -1.93 18.08
C VAL A 18 0.90 -0.70 18.81
N THR A 19 1.25 0.52 18.38
CA THR A 19 0.75 1.76 19.02
C THR A 19 -0.70 2.08 18.67
N GLY A 20 -1.17 1.76 17.46
CA GLY A 20 -2.57 1.98 17.06
C GLY A 20 -3.58 1.15 17.88
N ALA A 21 -3.20 -0.06 18.29
CA ALA A 21 -4.03 -0.91 19.15
C ALA A 21 -4.16 -0.36 20.59
N ALA A 22 -3.18 0.40 21.07
CA ALA A 22 -3.20 0.96 22.42
C ALA A 22 -4.06 2.22 22.56
N ALA A 23 -4.18 3.04 21.50
CA ALA A 23 -4.97 4.27 21.52
C ALA A 23 -6.50 4.01 21.53
N ALA A 24 -6.95 2.83 21.10
CA ALA A 24 -8.36 2.44 21.08
C ALA A 24 -8.88 1.91 22.43
N LEU A 25 -8.01 1.77 23.44
CA LEU A 25 -8.36 1.18 24.74
C LEU A 25 -8.49 2.19 25.90
N VAL A 26 -8.50 3.50 25.63
CA VAL A 26 -8.68 4.51 26.68
C VAL A 26 -10.17 4.83 26.85
N PRO A 27 -10.83 4.41 27.95
CA PRO A 27 -12.22 4.79 28.21
C PRO A 27 -12.28 6.27 28.59
N ALA A 28 -13.02 7.06 27.81
CA ALA A 28 -13.34 8.45 28.13
C ALA A 28 -14.27 8.49 29.35
N SER A 29 -13.70 8.76 30.53
CA SER A 29 -14.45 8.96 31.78
C SER A 29 -14.87 10.43 31.87
N GLY A 30 -16.00 10.80 31.26
CA GLY A 30 -16.55 12.16 31.27
C GLY A 30 -17.80 12.27 32.17
N ARG A 31 -17.67 13.00 33.28
CA ARG A 31 -18.72 13.36 34.25
C ARG A 31 -19.95 14.01 33.58
N ALA A 32 -21.15 13.57 33.97
CA ALA A 32 -22.42 14.19 33.60
C ALA A 32 -22.59 15.56 34.29
N ALA A 33 -22.79 16.62 33.50
CA ALA A 33 -23.27 17.91 33.98
C ALA A 33 -24.79 17.99 33.77
N THR A 34 -25.52 18.32 34.85
CA THR A 34 -26.96 18.58 34.85
C THR A 34 -27.31 19.83 34.05
N LEU A 35 -28.25 19.71 33.10
CA LEU A 35 -28.76 20.82 32.29
C LEU A 35 -29.98 21.48 32.97
N SER A 36 -29.95 22.81 33.09
CA SER A 36 -31.11 23.64 33.45
C SER A 36 -31.94 23.92 32.19
N GLN A 37 -33.25 23.65 32.25
CA GLN A 37 -34.17 23.73 31.11
C GLN A 37 -34.83 25.11 31.04
N ALA A 38 -34.51 25.89 30.01
CA ALA A 38 -35.26 27.08 29.61
C ALA A 38 -36.00 26.80 28.29
N ALA A 39 -37.27 27.19 28.22
CA ALA A 39 -38.16 26.90 27.09
C ALA A 39 -37.77 27.66 25.80
N ALA A 40 -37.65 26.94 24.68
CA ALA A 40 -37.34 27.47 23.36
C ALA A 40 -38.61 27.59 22.47
N PRO A 41 -38.66 28.56 21.52
CA PRO A 41 -39.80 28.75 20.62
C PRO A 41 -39.93 27.61 19.57
N PRO A 42 -41.08 27.45 18.90
CA PRO A 42 -41.36 26.28 18.06
C PRO A 42 -40.47 26.25 16.80
N THR A 43 -39.51 25.34 16.78
CA THR A 43 -38.72 25.00 15.60
C THR A 43 -39.50 24.06 14.68
N ARG A 44 -39.53 24.36 13.37
CA ARG A 44 -40.00 23.43 12.33
C ARG A 44 -39.32 22.07 12.52
N ALA A 45 -40.11 21.00 12.53
CA ALA A 45 -39.59 19.64 12.60
C ALA A 45 -38.73 19.35 11.37
N VAL A 46 -37.41 19.34 11.55
CA VAL A 46 -36.47 18.78 10.59
C VAL A 46 -36.44 17.27 10.84
N ALA A 47 -36.61 16.48 9.79
CA ALA A 47 -36.52 15.02 9.89
C ALA A 47 -35.18 14.63 10.54
N PRO A 48 -35.15 13.64 11.46
CA PRO A 48 -33.91 13.18 12.06
C PRO A 48 -32.93 12.74 10.98
N ILE A 49 -31.74 13.34 10.96
CA ILE A 49 -30.64 12.85 10.12
C ILE A 49 -30.22 11.50 10.71
N PRO A 50 -30.32 10.39 9.97
CA PRO A 50 -29.86 9.10 10.47
C PRO A 50 -28.36 9.19 10.79
N PRO A 51 -27.87 8.48 11.83
CA PRO A 51 -26.45 8.40 12.08
C PRO A 51 -25.76 7.93 10.80
N ARG A 52 -24.73 8.67 10.39
CA ARG A 52 -23.92 8.32 9.23
C ARG A 52 -23.39 6.91 9.46
N GLU A 53 -23.71 5.99 8.57
CA GLU A 53 -23.24 4.61 8.64
C GLU A 53 -21.71 4.66 8.60
N VAL A 54 -21.08 4.42 9.75
CA VAL A 54 -19.63 4.42 9.88
C VAL A 54 -19.18 3.05 9.40
N ASP A 55 -18.42 3.02 8.30
CA ASP A 55 -17.77 1.79 7.85
C ASP A 55 -17.08 1.13 9.06
N PRO A 56 -17.31 -0.18 9.31
CA PRO A 56 -16.60 -0.87 10.36
C PRO A 56 -15.09 -0.67 10.14
N PRO A 57 -14.30 -0.51 11.21
CA PRO A 57 -12.87 -0.28 11.08
C PRO A 57 -12.27 -1.41 10.26
N ARG A 58 -11.76 -1.08 9.06
CA ARG A 58 -11.08 -2.04 8.19
C ARG A 58 -9.92 -2.61 9.00
N ARG A 59 -9.96 -3.90 9.29
CA ARG A 59 -8.83 -4.59 9.90
C ARG A 59 -7.73 -4.65 8.85
N VAL A 60 -6.79 -3.70 8.91
CA VAL A 60 -5.60 -3.70 8.07
C VAL A 60 -4.64 -4.72 8.68
N GLU A 61 -4.63 -5.93 8.14
CA GLU A 61 -3.63 -6.92 8.51
C GLU A 61 -2.26 -6.47 7.96
N VAL A 62 -1.35 -6.13 8.88
CA VAL A 62 0.02 -5.75 8.54
C VAL A 62 0.83 -7.02 8.37
N GLU A 63 0.80 -7.59 7.16
CA GLU A 63 1.60 -8.74 6.79
C GLU A 63 3.06 -8.33 6.53
N THR A 64 3.88 -8.32 7.58
CA THR A 64 5.31 -8.00 7.47
C THR A 64 6.15 -9.27 7.62
N ILE A 65 6.94 -9.59 6.60
CA ILE A 65 7.89 -10.71 6.58
C ILE A 65 9.30 -10.14 6.71
N ASP A 66 10.14 -10.74 7.57
CA ASP A 66 11.51 -10.26 7.79
C ASP A 66 12.42 -10.48 6.59
N ARG A 67 12.27 -11.63 5.92
CA ARG A 67 13.04 -12.04 4.73
C ARG A 67 12.07 -12.52 3.65
N PRO A 68 11.40 -11.60 2.93
CA PRO A 68 10.46 -11.98 1.88
C PRO A 68 11.21 -12.64 0.72
N GLY A 69 10.62 -13.67 0.11
CA GLY A 69 11.21 -14.31 -1.08
C GLY A 69 11.35 -13.35 -2.27
N GLY A 70 10.57 -12.26 -2.29
CA GLY A 70 10.70 -11.18 -3.27
C GLY A 70 12.06 -10.47 -3.22
N ASP A 71 12.66 -10.27 -2.03
CA ASP A 71 13.98 -9.63 -1.92
C ASP A 71 15.04 -10.49 -2.63
N PHE A 72 14.99 -11.81 -2.45
CA PHE A 72 15.86 -12.76 -3.17
C PHE A 72 15.63 -12.72 -4.69
N MET A 73 14.37 -12.68 -5.13
CA MET A 73 14.07 -12.59 -6.56
C MET A 73 14.54 -11.26 -7.17
N VAL A 74 14.53 -10.16 -6.43
CA VAL A 74 15.12 -8.89 -6.89
C VAL A 74 16.61 -9.01 -7.11
N ASP A 75 17.34 -9.72 -6.23
CA ASP A 75 18.76 -9.97 -6.44
C ASP A 75 19.02 -10.84 -7.67
N VAL A 76 18.16 -11.83 -7.94
CA VAL A 76 18.21 -12.60 -9.20
C VAL A 76 17.92 -11.70 -10.41
N LEU A 77 16.92 -10.83 -10.35
CA LEU A 77 16.62 -9.91 -11.46
C LEU A 77 17.78 -8.96 -11.76
N LYS A 78 18.51 -8.52 -10.72
CA LYS A 78 19.73 -7.71 -10.87
C LYS A 78 20.83 -8.45 -11.63
N THR A 79 21.02 -9.75 -11.39
CA THR A 79 22.06 -10.53 -12.11
C THR A 79 21.71 -10.76 -13.58
N LEU A 80 20.41 -10.71 -13.92
CA LEU A 80 19.94 -10.82 -15.30
C LEU A 80 20.06 -9.51 -16.10
N ASN A 81 20.44 -8.41 -15.44
CA ASN A 81 20.64 -7.09 -16.05
C ASN A 81 19.41 -6.57 -16.83
N PHE A 82 18.21 -6.74 -16.27
CA PHE A 82 17.03 -6.07 -16.79
C PHE A 82 17.09 -4.57 -16.44
N ASP A 83 16.90 -3.73 -17.45
CA ASP A 83 16.79 -2.28 -17.24
C ASP A 83 15.40 -1.92 -16.69
N TYR A 84 14.35 -2.58 -17.19
CA TYR A 84 12.95 -2.28 -16.86
C TYR A 84 12.09 -3.52 -16.60
N ILE A 85 11.12 -3.36 -15.70
CA ILE A 85 9.98 -4.27 -15.49
C ILE A 85 8.68 -3.47 -15.64
N ALA A 86 7.80 -3.86 -16.56
CA ALA A 86 6.45 -3.27 -16.63
C ALA A 86 5.38 -4.17 -16.01
N SER A 87 4.37 -3.57 -15.39
CA SER A 87 3.24 -4.32 -14.84
C SER A 87 2.03 -3.45 -14.53
N ASN A 88 0.84 -4.02 -14.69
CA ASN A 88 -0.36 -3.56 -14.01
C ASN A 88 -0.37 -4.11 -12.57
N PRO A 89 -0.25 -3.28 -11.51
CA PRO A 89 -0.09 -3.74 -10.14
C PRO A 89 -1.11 -4.80 -9.71
N GLY A 90 -0.62 -5.85 -9.05
CA GLY A 90 -1.44 -6.99 -8.68
C GLY A 90 -1.16 -7.60 -7.31
N SER A 91 -2.20 -8.15 -6.70
CA SER A 91 -2.09 -8.85 -5.41
C SER A 91 -1.28 -10.15 -5.54
N SER A 92 -1.40 -10.85 -6.67
CA SER A 92 -0.74 -12.13 -6.97
C SER A 92 0.79 -12.07 -6.88
N PHE A 93 1.39 -10.92 -7.15
CA PHE A 93 2.84 -10.69 -7.09
C PHE A 93 3.21 -9.50 -6.20
N ARG A 94 2.34 -9.14 -5.24
CA ARG A 94 2.57 -8.02 -4.31
C ARG A 94 3.92 -8.08 -3.60
N GLY A 95 4.40 -9.30 -3.29
CA GLY A 95 5.66 -9.51 -2.58
C GLY A 95 6.88 -9.07 -3.40
N ILE A 96 6.98 -9.48 -4.66
CA ILE A 96 8.09 -9.06 -5.53
C ILE A 96 7.97 -7.57 -5.92
N HIS A 97 6.74 -7.07 -6.14
CA HIS A 97 6.52 -5.65 -6.41
C HIS A 97 6.99 -4.75 -5.25
N GLU A 98 6.59 -5.06 -4.00
CA GLU A 98 7.07 -4.35 -2.81
C GLU A 98 8.60 -4.44 -2.68
N SER A 99 9.19 -5.59 -3.03
CA SER A 99 10.63 -5.80 -2.97
C SER A 99 11.37 -4.96 -4.01
N ILE A 100 10.90 -4.87 -5.25
CA ILE A 100 11.52 -4.04 -6.30
C ILE A 100 11.57 -2.58 -5.85
N ILE A 101 10.47 -2.06 -5.31
CA ILE A 101 10.38 -0.65 -4.89
C ILE A 101 11.22 -0.39 -3.63
N ASN A 102 11.10 -1.21 -2.59
CA ASN A 102 11.63 -0.87 -1.26
C ASN A 102 12.98 -1.52 -0.94
N TYR A 103 13.22 -2.73 -1.43
CA TYR A 103 14.51 -3.43 -1.27
C TYR A 103 15.45 -3.13 -2.44
N GLY A 104 14.93 -3.19 -3.67
CA GLY A 104 15.65 -2.83 -4.91
C GLY A 104 15.83 -1.34 -5.12
N ASN A 105 15.15 -0.49 -4.33
CA ASN A 105 15.13 0.96 -4.48
C ASN A 105 14.68 1.44 -5.86
N ASN A 106 13.80 0.66 -6.52
CA ASN A 106 13.30 0.90 -7.87
C ASN A 106 14.41 1.12 -8.91
N GLN A 107 15.52 0.40 -8.78
CA GLN A 107 16.67 0.50 -9.67
C GLN A 107 17.17 -0.89 -10.04
N SER A 108 17.46 -1.07 -11.34
CA SER A 108 18.04 -2.29 -11.91
C SER A 108 17.30 -3.56 -11.48
N PRO A 109 16.03 -3.77 -11.88
CA PRO A 109 15.26 -2.99 -12.86
C PRO A 109 14.40 -1.87 -12.26
N GLU A 110 14.10 -0.84 -13.07
CA GLU A 110 13.06 0.15 -12.75
C GLU A 110 11.66 -0.43 -13.03
N PHE A 111 10.73 -0.22 -12.09
CA PHE A 111 9.34 -0.65 -12.20
C PHE A 111 8.47 0.40 -12.92
N LEU A 112 7.89 0.00 -14.05
CA LEU A 112 7.00 0.81 -14.87
C LEU A 112 5.54 0.39 -14.64
N THR A 113 4.79 1.26 -13.96
CA THR A 113 3.37 1.03 -13.70
C THR A 113 2.54 1.23 -14.98
N CYS A 114 1.68 0.26 -15.29
CA CYS A 114 0.77 0.27 -16.43
C CYS A 114 -0.68 0.13 -15.98
N CYS A 115 -1.63 0.51 -16.85
CA CYS A 115 -3.05 0.34 -16.57
C CYS A 115 -3.55 -1.09 -16.85
N HIS A 116 -2.93 -1.77 -17.82
CA HIS A 116 -3.31 -3.11 -18.26
C HIS A 116 -2.07 -3.96 -18.57
N GLU A 117 -2.20 -5.26 -18.39
CA GLU A 117 -1.18 -6.26 -18.68
C GLU A 117 -0.84 -6.26 -20.18
N GLU A 118 -1.85 -6.09 -21.04
CA GLU A 118 -1.67 -5.98 -22.48
C GLU A 118 -0.72 -4.83 -22.86
N SER A 119 -0.88 -3.65 -22.24
CA SER A 119 0.04 -2.53 -22.44
C SER A 119 1.45 -2.85 -21.93
N SER A 120 1.54 -3.54 -20.78
CA SER A 120 2.82 -3.95 -20.19
C SER A 120 3.59 -4.89 -21.13
N VAL A 121 2.89 -5.86 -21.71
CA VAL A 121 3.44 -6.83 -22.67
C VAL A 121 3.78 -6.16 -23.99
N ALA A 122 2.93 -5.27 -24.50
CA ALA A 122 3.16 -4.57 -25.77
C ALA A 122 4.41 -3.66 -25.76
N MET A 123 4.81 -3.15 -24.59
CA MET A 123 6.05 -2.36 -24.46
C MET A 123 7.31 -3.20 -24.62
N ALA A 124 7.33 -4.45 -24.14
CA ALA A 124 8.51 -5.30 -24.18
C ALA A 124 9.11 -5.52 -25.60
N PRO A 125 8.34 -5.88 -26.65
CA PRO A 125 8.88 -5.98 -28.00
C PRO A 125 9.27 -4.62 -28.59
N GLY A 126 8.63 -3.53 -28.17
CA GLY A 126 9.05 -2.17 -28.56
C GLY A 126 10.42 -1.81 -27.99
N TYR A 127 10.63 -2.08 -26.71
CA TYR A 127 11.91 -1.89 -26.03
C TYR A 127 13.02 -2.75 -26.65
N PHE A 128 12.74 -4.03 -26.93
CA PHE A 128 13.72 -4.90 -27.59
C PHE A 128 14.12 -4.37 -28.98
N LYS A 129 13.18 -3.85 -29.76
CA LYS A 129 13.48 -3.26 -31.07
C LYS A 129 14.30 -1.97 -30.97
N ALA A 130 14.13 -1.19 -29.92
CA ALA A 130 14.83 0.07 -29.72
C ALA A 130 16.26 -0.13 -29.16
N GLU A 131 16.40 -0.97 -28.13
CA GLU A 131 17.65 -1.11 -27.35
C GLU A 131 18.39 -2.44 -27.59
N GLY A 132 17.75 -3.42 -28.24
CA GLY A 132 18.31 -4.77 -28.42
C GLY A 132 18.39 -5.59 -27.13
N LYS A 133 17.78 -5.13 -26.04
CA LYS A 133 17.81 -5.76 -24.72
C LYS A 133 16.44 -6.34 -24.33
N PRO A 134 16.39 -7.42 -23.54
CA PRO A 134 15.11 -7.95 -23.06
C PRO A 134 14.51 -7.05 -21.99
N MET A 135 13.18 -6.99 -21.95
CA MET A 135 12.40 -6.31 -20.91
C MET A 135 11.52 -7.35 -20.21
N ALA A 136 11.45 -7.28 -18.88
CA ALA A 136 10.63 -8.17 -18.10
C ALA A 136 9.22 -7.58 -17.87
N VAL A 137 8.23 -8.44 -17.71
CA VAL A 137 6.83 -8.07 -17.47
C VAL A 137 6.28 -8.95 -16.36
N LEU A 138 5.58 -8.36 -15.40
CA LEU A 138 4.85 -9.12 -14.37
C LEU A 138 3.36 -9.12 -14.72
N CYS A 139 2.80 -10.31 -14.89
CA CYS A 139 1.38 -10.52 -15.21
C CYS A 139 0.64 -11.15 -14.03
N HIS A 140 -0.66 -10.89 -13.96
CA HIS A 140 -1.54 -11.62 -13.05
C HIS A 140 -1.76 -13.05 -13.54
N GLY A 141 -1.79 -14.02 -12.63
CA GLY A 141 -1.89 -15.44 -12.98
C GLY A 141 -3.25 -15.94 -13.47
N THR A 142 -4.32 -15.14 -13.38
CA THR A 142 -5.68 -15.55 -13.78
C THR A 142 -6.27 -14.72 -14.91
N VAL A 143 -6.14 -13.40 -14.84
CA VAL A 143 -6.72 -12.44 -15.82
C VAL A 143 -5.66 -11.74 -16.67
N GLY A 144 -4.38 -11.92 -16.33
CA GLY A 144 -3.26 -11.27 -16.99
C GLY A 144 -2.49 -12.18 -17.96
N ILE A 145 -2.98 -13.41 -18.17
CA ILE A 145 -2.43 -14.42 -19.09
C ILE A 145 -3.48 -14.81 -20.13
#